data_AF-A0A5C5ZCM1-F1
#
_entry.id   AF-A0A5C5ZCM1-F1
#
_cell.length_a   1.000
_cell.length_b   1.000
_cell.length_c   1.000
_cell.angle_alpha   90.00
_cell.angle_beta   90.00
_cell.angle_gamma   90.00
#
_symmetry.space_group_name_H-M   'P 1'
#
loop_
_entity.id
_entity.type
_entity.pdbx_description
1 polymer ?
#
loop_
_entity_poly.entity_id
_entity_poly.type
_entity_poly.pdbx_seq_one_letter_code
_entity_poly.pdbx_strand_id
1 'polypeptide(L)'
;MTTTTTLRLFDELAASERESLTNSFDQRHDTIASTNEVILATASECRQRGWKTHEGIWNPCLFLNTVAYDLSHLVFDLAYEEDTWKRGLCARHLATLLFEIAEDMPQVFGKRFNQSIETLNVPQELRENFRSRMKGVSRFWQDHRAELKDVRTVCGAHRDHDALTMLRAISDIDLVQILRLGISLGTMLNELGSEAQAILTNTSATRPPEQDN
;
A
#
# COMPACT_ATOMS: atom_id res chain seq x y z
N MET A 1 -12.05 -26.66 23.55
CA MET A 1 -11.75 -25.60 22.57
C MET A 1 -12.76 -24.50 22.81
N THR A 2 -12.36 -23.49 23.57
CA THR A 2 -13.15 -22.27 23.76
C THR A 2 -13.12 -21.50 22.45
N THR A 3 -14.24 -21.47 21.75
CA THR A 3 -14.51 -20.54 20.65
C THR A 3 -14.46 -19.13 21.23
N THR A 4 -13.27 -18.52 21.21
CA THR A 4 -13.15 -17.08 21.35
C THR A 4 -13.92 -16.50 20.18
N THR A 5 -15.09 -15.95 20.45
CA THR A 5 -15.90 -15.24 19.46
C THR A 5 -15.05 -14.11 18.91
N THR A 6 -14.43 -14.32 17.74
CA THR A 6 -13.64 -13.32 17.06
C THR A 6 -14.60 -12.27 16.53
N LEU A 7 -14.94 -11.30 17.40
CA LEU A 7 -15.75 -10.13 17.07
C LEU A 7 -15.40 -9.64 15.67
N ARG A 8 -16.34 -9.76 14.73
CA ARG A 8 -16.17 -9.15 13.41
C ARG A 8 -16.45 -7.68 13.60
N LEU A 9 -15.53 -6.82 13.18
CA LEU A 9 -15.71 -5.36 13.24
C LEU A 9 -17.03 -4.94 12.53
N PHE A 10 -17.48 -5.75 11.57
CA PHE A 10 -18.68 -5.53 10.76
C PHE A 10 -19.89 -6.37 11.19
N ASP A 11 -19.76 -7.35 12.09
CA ASP A 11 -20.93 -8.09 12.61
C ASP A 11 -21.85 -7.20 13.43
N GLU A 12 -21.27 -6.14 14.01
CA GLU A 12 -21.97 -5.14 14.81
C GLU A 12 -22.62 -4.03 13.97
N LEU A 13 -22.27 -3.93 12.67
CA LEU A 13 -22.85 -2.91 11.79
C LEU A 13 -24.21 -3.35 11.24
N ALA A 14 -25.14 -2.40 11.14
CA ALA A 14 -26.41 -2.60 10.49
C ALA A 14 -26.23 -2.91 9.00
N ALA A 15 -27.14 -3.67 8.39
CA ALA A 15 -27.05 -4.06 6.98
C ALA A 15 -26.90 -2.86 6.02
N SER A 16 -27.58 -1.75 6.31
CA SER A 16 -27.48 -0.49 5.55
C SER A 16 -26.10 0.19 5.66
N GLU A 17 -25.44 0.08 6.82
CA GLU A 17 -24.09 0.63 7.02
C GLU A 17 -23.06 -0.21 6.28
N ARG A 18 -23.22 -1.54 6.28
CA ARG A 18 -22.38 -2.44 5.48
C ARG A 18 -22.50 -2.14 4.00
N GLU A 19 -23.73 -1.99 3.49
CA GLU A 19 -23.99 -1.66 2.08
C GLU A 19 -23.36 -0.31 1.69
N SER A 20 -23.54 0.72 2.52
CA SER A 20 -22.91 2.03 2.27
C SER A 20 -21.39 1.95 2.24
N LEU A 21 -20.78 1.15 3.11
CA LEU A 21 -19.33 0.98 3.15
C LEU A 21 -18.84 0.19 1.93
N THR A 22 -19.52 -0.90 1.54
CA THR A 22 -19.18 -1.65 0.32
C THR A 22 -19.21 -0.75 -0.92
N ASN A 23 -20.28 0.03 -1.10
CA ASN A 23 -20.38 0.96 -2.22
C ASN A 23 -19.23 1.99 -2.22
N SER A 24 -18.80 2.46 -1.05
CA SER A 24 -17.67 3.38 -0.93
C SER A 24 -16.33 2.75 -1.32
N PHE A 25 -16.14 1.46 -1.01
CA PHE A 25 -14.97 0.70 -1.42
C PHE A 25 -14.95 0.48 -2.94
N ASP A 26 -16.08 0.09 -3.53
CA ASP A 26 -16.19 -0.14 -4.97
C ASP A 26 -15.87 1.13 -5.78
N GLN A 27 -16.47 2.26 -5.40
CA GLN A 27 -16.18 3.54 -6.05
C GLN A 27 -14.70 3.94 -5.95
N ARG A 28 -14.10 3.69 -4.79
CA ARG A 28 -12.68 3.93 -4.57
C ARG A 28 -11.81 2.99 -5.41
N HIS A 29 -12.18 1.72 -5.50
CA HIS A 29 -11.49 0.73 -6.30
C HIS A 29 -11.49 1.09 -7.79
N ASP A 30 -12.65 1.50 -8.33
CA ASP A 30 -12.77 1.97 -9.71
C ASP A 30 -11.88 3.20 -9.98
N THR A 31 -11.84 4.13 -9.02
CA THR A 31 -11.00 5.33 -9.11
C THR A 31 -9.51 4.97 -9.14
N ILE A 32 -9.07 4.07 -8.25
CA ILE A 32 -7.66 3.64 -8.18
C ILE A 32 -7.28 2.85 -9.43
N ALA A 33 -8.15 1.97 -9.91
CA ALA A 33 -7.93 1.19 -11.13
C ALA A 33 -7.76 2.10 -12.36
N SER A 34 -8.67 3.05 -12.56
CA SER A 34 -8.59 4.05 -13.65
C SER A 34 -7.32 4.90 -13.54
N THR A 35 -6.94 5.30 -12.32
CA THR A 35 -5.71 6.05 -12.07
C THR A 35 -4.47 5.22 -12.42
N ASN A 36 -4.46 3.93 -12.09
CA ASN A 36 -3.39 2.99 -12.45
C ASN A 36 -3.21 2.87 -13.96
N GLU A 37 -4.29 2.80 -14.72
CA GLU A 37 -4.21 2.74 -16.19
C GLU A 37 -3.52 3.96 -16.79
N VAL A 38 -3.88 5.17 -16.30
CA VAL A 38 -3.25 6.42 -16.75
C VAL A 38 -1.77 6.44 -16.39
N ILE A 39 -1.42 6.17 -15.12
CA ILE A 39 -0.02 6.19 -14.68
C ILE A 39 0.81 5.12 -15.41
N LEU A 40 0.26 3.93 -15.63
CA LEU A 40 0.91 2.84 -16.37
C LEU A 40 1.20 3.25 -17.81
N ALA A 41 0.21 3.82 -18.52
CA ALA A 41 0.36 4.26 -19.89
C ALA A 41 1.48 5.32 -19.99
N THR A 42 1.47 6.33 -19.11
CA THR A 42 2.47 7.39 -19.11
C THR A 42 3.86 6.89 -18.71
N ALA A 43 3.98 6.04 -17.68
CA ALA A 43 5.27 5.44 -17.28
C ALA A 43 5.86 4.58 -18.42
N SER A 44 5.01 3.82 -19.10
CA SER A 44 5.41 3.00 -20.25
C SER A 44 5.89 3.87 -21.42
N GLU A 45 5.19 4.96 -21.71
CA GLU A 45 5.60 5.90 -22.76
C GLU A 45 6.93 6.60 -22.43
N CYS A 46 7.12 7.05 -21.18
CA CYS A 46 8.40 7.61 -20.73
C CYS A 46 9.54 6.61 -20.95
N ARG A 47 9.32 5.34 -20.62
CA ARG A 47 10.31 4.28 -20.83
C ARG A 47 10.60 4.04 -22.30
N GLN A 48 9.57 3.95 -23.15
CA GLN A 48 9.73 3.74 -24.60
C GLN A 48 10.48 4.89 -25.27
N ARG A 49 10.23 6.13 -24.83
CA ARG A 49 10.87 7.33 -25.38
C ARG A 49 12.24 7.66 -24.74
N GLY A 50 12.66 6.90 -23.73
CA GLY A 50 13.92 7.12 -23.02
C GLY A 50 13.92 8.33 -22.08
N TRP A 51 12.75 8.84 -21.68
CA TRP A 51 12.59 9.98 -20.76
C TRP A 51 12.80 9.52 -19.30
N LYS A 52 14.05 9.22 -18.96
CA LYS A 52 14.44 8.61 -17.68
C LYS A 52 14.08 9.47 -16.47
N THR A 53 14.09 10.80 -16.63
CA THR A 53 13.73 11.79 -15.61
C THR A 53 12.26 11.66 -15.24
N HIS A 54 11.35 11.76 -16.22
CA HIS A 54 9.91 11.57 -15.99
C HIS A 54 9.60 10.14 -15.52
N GLU A 55 10.20 9.11 -16.13
CA GLU A 55 10.03 7.73 -15.69
C GLU A 55 10.41 7.55 -14.20
N GLY A 56 11.44 8.26 -13.74
CA GLY A 56 11.88 8.26 -12.35
C GLY A 56 10.87 8.82 -11.34
N ILE A 57 9.79 9.46 -11.80
CA ILE A 57 8.67 9.95 -10.99
C ILE A 57 7.44 9.07 -11.21
N TRP A 58 7.06 8.83 -12.47
CA TRP A 58 5.85 8.09 -12.81
C TRP A 58 5.89 6.63 -12.34
N ASN A 59 7.04 5.95 -12.46
CA ASN A 59 7.15 4.55 -12.07
C ASN A 59 7.01 4.33 -10.54
N PRO A 60 7.66 5.12 -9.66
CA PRO A 60 7.36 5.09 -8.22
C PRO A 60 5.90 5.39 -7.87
N CYS A 61 5.26 6.32 -8.58
CA CYS A 61 3.84 6.62 -8.34
C CYS A 61 2.93 5.45 -8.75
N LEU A 62 3.26 4.74 -9.83
CA LEU A 62 2.57 3.51 -10.21
C LEU A 62 2.69 2.44 -9.13
N PHE A 63 3.89 2.24 -8.59
CA PHE A 63 4.10 1.32 -7.48
C PHE A 63 3.20 1.69 -6.29
N LEU A 64 3.22 2.95 -5.86
CA LEU A 64 2.40 3.44 -4.74
C LEU A 64 0.90 3.17 -4.96
N ASN A 65 0.38 3.50 -6.14
CA ASN A 65 -1.04 3.35 -6.42
C ASN A 65 -1.46 1.88 -6.53
N THR A 66 -0.62 1.02 -7.12
CA THR A 66 -0.83 -0.44 -7.15
C THR A 66 -0.85 -1.04 -5.74
N VAL A 67 0.14 -0.74 -4.89
CA VAL A 67 0.17 -1.34 -3.56
C VAL A 67 -0.93 -0.79 -2.65
N ALA A 68 -1.36 0.46 -2.85
CA ALA A 68 -2.53 1.01 -2.17
C ALA A 68 -3.84 0.31 -2.58
N TYR A 69 -3.91 -0.16 -3.83
CA TYR A 69 -5.04 -0.93 -4.34
C TYR A 69 -5.10 -2.34 -3.73
N ASP A 70 -3.98 -3.06 -3.76
CA ASP A 70 -3.88 -4.38 -3.14
C ASP A 70 -4.20 -4.32 -1.64
N LEU A 71 -3.70 -3.28 -0.96
CA LEU A 71 -3.98 -3.04 0.45
C LEU A 71 -5.47 -2.80 0.71
N SER A 72 -6.16 -2.00 -0.12
CA SER A 72 -7.58 -1.71 0.08
C SER A 72 -8.44 -2.95 -0.11
N HIS A 73 -8.13 -3.80 -1.09
CA HIS A 73 -8.80 -5.09 -1.27
C HIS A 73 -8.58 -6.01 -0.06
N LEU A 74 -7.34 -6.18 0.42
CA LEU A 74 -7.07 -7.05 1.56
C LEU A 74 -7.68 -6.55 2.87
N VAL A 75 -7.73 -5.23 3.08
CA VAL A 75 -8.43 -4.62 4.22
C VAL A 75 -9.93 -4.89 4.13
N PHE A 76 -10.52 -4.74 2.96
CA PHE A 76 -11.93 -5.05 2.71
C PHE A 76 -12.22 -6.54 2.95
N ASP A 77 -11.46 -7.44 2.33
CA ASP A 77 -11.65 -8.88 2.49
C ASP A 77 -11.51 -9.32 3.95
N LEU A 78 -10.49 -8.85 4.67
CA LEU A 78 -10.30 -9.18 6.09
C LEU A 78 -11.46 -8.69 6.98
N ALA A 79 -12.04 -7.54 6.62
CA ALA A 79 -13.14 -6.94 7.33
C ALA A 79 -14.48 -7.67 7.12
N TYR A 80 -14.71 -8.18 5.91
CA TYR A 80 -16.01 -8.72 5.48
C TYR A 80 -16.07 -10.25 5.36
N GLU A 81 -14.93 -10.94 5.31
CA GLU A 81 -14.91 -12.39 5.12
C GLU A 81 -15.55 -13.13 6.31
N GLU A 82 -16.55 -13.97 6.00
CA GLU A 82 -17.30 -14.73 6.99
C GLU A 82 -16.63 -16.05 7.36
N ASP A 83 -15.94 -16.67 6.39
CA ASP A 83 -15.20 -17.90 6.62
C ASP A 83 -13.94 -17.63 7.44
N THR A 84 -13.83 -18.28 8.60
CA THR A 84 -12.75 -18.01 9.55
C THR A 84 -11.37 -18.34 8.98
N TRP A 85 -11.28 -19.40 8.17
CA TRP A 85 -10.02 -19.82 7.59
C TRP A 85 -9.57 -18.86 6.49
N LYS A 86 -10.47 -18.49 5.58
CA LYS A 86 -10.23 -17.51 4.52
C LYS A 86 -9.92 -16.14 5.11
N ARG A 87 -10.59 -15.73 6.18
CA ARG A 87 -10.27 -14.49 6.91
C ARG A 87 -8.86 -14.53 7.51
N GLY A 88 -8.46 -15.65 8.09
CA GLY A 88 -7.09 -15.89 8.56
C GLY A 88 -6.06 -15.92 7.42
N LEU A 89 -6.43 -16.38 6.22
CA LEU A 89 -5.61 -16.28 5.01
C LEU A 89 -5.43 -14.82 4.57
N CYS A 90 -6.52 -14.03 4.52
CA CYS A 90 -6.47 -12.60 4.20
C CYS A 90 -5.56 -11.84 5.17
N ALA A 91 -5.66 -12.12 6.48
CA ALA A 91 -4.79 -11.49 7.48
C ALA A 91 -3.30 -11.78 7.25
N ARG A 92 -2.94 -13.00 6.85
CA ARG A 92 -1.55 -13.38 6.54
C ARG A 92 -1.01 -12.66 5.32
N HIS A 93 -1.83 -12.57 4.27
CA HIS A 93 -1.48 -11.81 3.07
C HIS A 93 -1.36 -10.33 3.38
N LEU A 94 -2.28 -9.77 4.17
CA LEU A 94 -2.23 -8.37 4.59
C LEU A 94 -0.98 -8.08 5.40
N ALA A 95 -0.67 -8.87 6.43
CA ALA A 95 0.54 -8.71 7.23
C ALA A 95 1.83 -8.78 6.40
N THR A 96 1.87 -9.71 5.44
CA THR A 96 2.98 -9.82 4.49
C THR A 96 3.09 -8.57 3.62
N LEU A 97 1.97 -8.11 3.04
CA LEU A 97 1.94 -6.91 2.21
C LEU A 97 2.37 -5.66 3.00
N LEU A 98 1.88 -5.49 4.23
CA LEU A 98 2.26 -4.39 5.13
C LEU A 98 3.78 -4.35 5.36
N PHE A 99 4.39 -5.53 5.55
CA PHE A 99 5.83 -5.65 5.74
C PHE A 99 6.59 -5.18 4.49
N GLU A 100 6.29 -5.76 3.33
CA GLU A 100 7.01 -5.48 2.09
C GLU A 100 6.83 -4.02 1.65
N ILE A 101 5.60 -3.48 1.70
CA ILE A 101 5.32 -2.07 1.36
C ILE A 101 6.15 -1.14 2.23
N ALA A 102 6.12 -1.34 3.55
CA ALA A 102 6.76 -0.43 4.49
C ALA A 102 8.30 -0.49 4.41
N GLU A 103 8.86 -1.66 4.07
CA GLU A 103 10.30 -1.86 3.82
C GLU A 103 10.76 -1.23 2.49
N ASP A 104 9.97 -1.37 1.42
CA ASP A 104 10.36 -0.98 0.07
C ASP A 104 10.06 0.48 -0.25
N MET A 105 9.07 1.11 0.38
CA MET A 105 8.65 2.48 0.04
C MET A 105 9.80 3.51 0.05
N PRO A 106 10.73 3.52 1.04
CA PRO A 106 11.87 4.43 1.03
C PRO A 106 12.85 4.17 -0.13
N GLN A 107 12.94 2.92 -0.60
CA GLN A 107 13.81 2.55 -1.73
C GLN A 107 13.18 2.98 -3.06
N VAL A 108 11.88 2.73 -3.21
CA VAL A 108 11.09 3.12 -4.40
C VAL A 108 11.12 4.64 -4.60
N PHE A 109 10.92 5.42 -3.53
CA PHE A 109 11.01 6.88 -3.54
C PHE A 109 12.41 7.41 -3.15
N GLY A 110 13.44 6.59 -3.38
CA GLY A 110 14.82 6.86 -3.00
C GLY A 110 15.55 7.80 -3.96
N LYS A 111 16.81 7.46 -4.25
CA LYS A 111 17.74 8.33 -4.98
C LYS A 111 17.21 8.78 -6.35
N ARG A 112 16.69 7.85 -7.16
CA ARG A 112 16.23 8.13 -8.53
C ARG A 112 15.07 9.14 -8.53
N PHE A 113 14.08 8.93 -7.67
CA PHE A 113 12.95 9.85 -7.53
C PHE A 113 13.41 11.26 -7.13
N ASN A 114 14.27 11.36 -6.10
CA ASN A 114 14.79 12.65 -5.65
C ASN A 114 15.59 13.38 -6.74
N GLN A 115 16.40 12.68 -7.52
CA GLN A 115 17.13 13.26 -8.64
C GLN A 115 16.18 13.77 -9.74
N SER A 116 15.12 13.03 -10.04
CA SER A 116 14.14 13.44 -11.05
C SER A 116 13.38 14.69 -10.65
N ILE A 117 12.87 14.77 -9.41
CA ILE A 117 12.14 15.95 -8.92
C ILE A 117 13.04 17.18 -8.78
N GLU A 118 14.33 16.99 -8.51
CA GLU A 118 15.33 18.07 -8.51
C GLU A 118 15.61 18.57 -9.94
N THR A 119 15.80 17.65 -10.89
CA THR A 119 16.04 17.98 -12.31
C THR A 119 14.89 18.78 -12.91
N LEU A 120 13.65 18.44 -12.55
CA LEU A 120 12.45 19.13 -13.03
C LEU A 120 12.09 20.38 -12.22
N ASN A 121 12.96 20.82 -11.29
CA ASN A 121 12.75 22.00 -10.45
C ASN A 121 11.41 21.99 -9.69
N VAL A 122 11.00 20.81 -9.18
CA VAL A 122 9.77 20.69 -8.38
C VAL A 122 9.86 21.64 -7.18
N PRO A 123 8.80 22.44 -6.89
CA PRO A 123 8.78 23.37 -5.78
C PRO A 123 9.23 22.74 -4.46
N GLN A 124 10.02 23.48 -3.68
CA GLN A 124 10.55 22.99 -2.40
C GLN A 124 9.45 22.54 -1.44
N GLU A 125 8.34 23.28 -1.39
CA GLU A 125 7.17 22.94 -0.56
C GLU A 125 6.62 21.54 -0.88
N LEU A 126 6.41 21.20 -2.15
CA LEU A 126 5.93 19.87 -2.55
C LEU A 126 6.92 18.77 -2.15
N ARG A 127 8.23 19.03 -2.30
CA ARG A 127 9.28 18.09 -1.89
C ARG A 127 9.29 17.86 -0.37
N GLU A 128 9.10 18.93 0.41
CA GLU A 128 9.07 18.86 1.88
C GLU A 128 7.81 18.16 2.40
N ASN A 129 6.64 18.45 1.81
CA ASN A 129 5.39 17.77 2.14
C ASN A 129 5.50 16.27 1.87
N PHE A 130 5.95 15.88 0.68
CA PHE A 130 6.17 14.47 0.33
C PHE A 130 7.13 13.78 1.30
N ARG A 131 8.27 14.40 1.60
CA ARG A 131 9.25 13.87 2.58
C ARG A 131 8.65 13.73 3.97
N SER A 132 7.80 14.67 4.39
CA SER A 132 7.11 14.60 5.67
C SER A 132 6.18 13.38 5.75
N ARG A 133 5.39 13.11 4.69
CA ARG A 133 4.52 11.92 4.63
C ARG A 133 5.33 10.62 4.62
N MET A 134 6.44 10.57 3.88
CA MET A 134 7.35 9.42 3.85
C MET A 134 7.96 9.07 5.22
N LYS A 135 8.16 10.06 6.11
CA LYS A 135 8.59 9.79 7.49
C LYS A 135 7.54 9.01 8.28
N GLY A 136 6.26 9.21 8.01
CA GLY A 136 5.16 8.44 8.59
C GLY A 136 5.28 6.95 8.27
N VAL A 137 5.43 6.63 6.98
CA VAL A 137 5.64 5.24 6.52
C VAL A 137 6.90 4.63 7.13
N SER A 138 7.99 5.39 7.18
CA SER A 138 9.25 4.94 7.79
C SER A 138 9.11 4.64 9.29
N ARG A 139 8.31 5.44 10.01
CA ARG A 139 8.03 5.21 11.43
C ARG A 139 7.15 3.98 11.62
N PHE A 140 6.10 3.83 10.81
CA PHE A 140 5.26 2.62 10.81
C PHE A 140 6.11 1.36 10.66
N TRP A 141 7.04 1.35 9.69
CA TRP A 141 7.99 0.25 9.54
C TRP A 141 8.81 0.00 10.79
N GLN A 142 9.35 1.07 11.39
CA GLN A 142 10.19 0.95 12.58
C GLN A 142 9.44 0.33 13.76
N ASP A 143 8.19 0.73 13.95
CA ASP A 143 7.36 0.33 15.08
C ASP A 143 6.82 -1.11 14.92
N HIS A 144 6.54 -1.56 13.70
CA HIS A 144 5.81 -2.80 13.45
C HIS A 144 6.60 -3.91 12.74
N ARG A 145 7.83 -3.64 12.26
CA ARG A 145 8.60 -4.65 11.49
C ARG A 145 8.81 -5.98 12.20
N ALA A 146 9.00 -5.98 13.52
CA ALA A 146 9.27 -7.22 14.27
C ALA A 146 8.05 -8.13 14.27
N GLU A 147 6.90 -7.58 14.66
CA GLU A 147 5.60 -8.26 14.66
C GLU A 147 5.24 -8.78 13.25
N LEU A 148 5.36 -7.93 12.23
CA LEU A 148 5.01 -8.30 10.85
C LEU A 148 5.97 -9.34 10.26
N LYS A 149 7.24 -9.34 10.66
CA LYS A 149 8.25 -10.31 10.19
C LYS A 149 7.88 -11.74 10.56
N ASP A 150 7.37 -11.92 11.78
CA ASP A 150 7.04 -13.25 12.30
C ASP A 150 5.88 -13.85 11.51
N VAL A 151 4.82 -13.06 11.28
CA VAL A 151 3.68 -13.48 10.45
C VAL A 151 4.10 -13.78 9.01
N ARG A 152 4.93 -12.91 8.39
CA ARG A 152 5.47 -13.12 7.04
C ARG A 152 6.24 -14.44 6.93
N THR A 153 7.14 -14.69 7.88
CA THR A 153 8.09 -15.81 7.82
C THR A 153 7.40 -17.15 8.09
N VAL A 154 6.59 -17.22 9.15
CA VAL A 154 6.00 -18.47 9.62
C VAL A 154 4.73 -18.81 8.83
N CYS A 155 3.86 -17.83 8.60
CA CYS A 155 2.49 -18.08 8.16
C CYS A 155 2.22 -17.68 6.71
N GLY A 156 2.92 -16.67 6.19
CA GLY A 156 2.77 -16.19 4.82
C GLY A 156 3.54 -17.03 3.79
N ALA A 157 4.84 -17.25 4.01
CA ALA A 157 5.71 -17.93 3.05
C ALA A 157 5.89 -19.44 3.30
N HIS A 158 5.20 -20.02 4.28
CA HIS A 158 5.32 -21.44 4.68
C HIS A 158 6.79 -21.89 4.85
N ARG A 159 7.66 -20.99 5.33
CA ARG A 159 9.11 -21.25 5.44
C ARG A 159 9.47 -22.07 6.68
N ASP A 160 8.55 -22.20 7.64
CA ASP A 160 8.70 -23.12 8.75
C ASP A 160 8.23 -24.51 8.33
N HIS A 161 9.11 -25.51 8.46
CA HIS A 161 8.82 -26.89 8.11
C HIS A 161 8.11 -27.64 9.25
N ASP A 162 8.00 -27.04 10.45
CA ASP A 162 7.16 -27.57 11.51
C ASP A 162 5.71 -27.12 11.33
N ALA A 163 4.90 -28.03 10.76
CA ALA A 163 3.48 -27.80 10.52
C ALA A 163 2.67 -27.50 11.79
N LEU A 164 3.08 -28.01 12.97
CA LEU A 164 2.38 -27.73 14.22
C LEU A 164 2.65 -26.31 14.70
N THR A 165 3.90 -25.87 14.61
CA THR A 165 4.30 -24.48 14.92
C THR A 165 3.61 -23.51 13.97
N MET A 166 3.58 -23.83 12.67
CA MET A 166 2.85 -23.05 11.67
C MET A 166 1.35 -22.96 11.98
N LEU A 167 0.67 -24.08 12.28
CA LEU A 167 -0.78 -24.06 12.53
C LEU A 167 -1.14 -23.28 13.80
N ARG A 168 -0.30 -23.35 14.84
CA ARG A 168 -0.44 -22.52 16.05
C ARG A 168 -0.30 -21.05 15.72
N ALA A 169 0.77 -20.69 15.02
CA ALA A 169 1.02 -19.31 14.61
C ALA A 169 -0.12 -18.75 13.74
N ILE A 170 -0.74 -19.55 12.87
CA ILE A 170 -1.94 -19.15 12.10
C ILE A 170 -3.14 -18.91 13.02
N SER A 171 -3.35 -19.80 14.00
CA SER A 171 -4.49 -19.72 14.92
C SER A 171 -4.39 -18.55 15.90
N ASP A 172 -3.15 -18.12 16.20
CA ASP A 172 -2.85 -17.05 17.16
C ASP A 172 -2.76 -15.65 16.52
N ILE A 173 -3.01 -15.52 15.21
CA ILE A 173 -2.99 -14.21 14.53
C ILE A 173 -4.10 -13.32 15.09
N ASP A 174 -3.71 -12.15 15.59
CA ASP A 174 -4.65 -11.10 15.99
C ASP A 174 -5.21 -10.39 14.75
N LEU A 175 -6.36 -10.88 14.27
CA LEU A 175 -7.04 -10.33 13.08
C LEU A 175 -7.41 -8.85 13.24
N VAL A 176 -7.76 -8.41 14.45
CA VAL A 176 -8.18 -7.03 14.70
C VAL A 176 -6.96 -6.10 14.63
N GLN A 177 -5.85 -6.53 15.22
CA GLN A 177 -4.60 -5.79 15.14
C GLN A 177 -4.11 -5.67 13.69
N ILE A 178 -4.09 -6.77 12.92
CA ILE A 178 -3.70 -6.74 11.51
C ILE A 178 -4.60 -5.81 10.69
N LEU A 179 -5.92 -5.83 10.92
CA LEU A 179 -6.85 -4.92 10.26
C LEU A 179 -6.56 -3.45 10.60
N ARG A 180 -6.28 -3.13 11.87
CA ARG A 180 -5.92 -1.78 12.32
C ARG A 180 -4.64 -1.28 11.67
N LEU A 181 -3.62 -2.14 11.58
CA LEU A 181 -2.37 -1.82 10.87
C LEU A 181 -2.63 -1.58 9.38
N GLY A 182 -3.48 -2.41 8.76
CA GLY A 182 -4.00 -2.24 7.40
C GLY A 182 -4.58 -0.85 7.14
N ILE A 183 -5.54 -0.45 7.97
CA ILE A 183 -6.20 0.86 7.90
C ILE A 183 -5.19 2.00 8.14
N SER A 184 -4.31 1.84 9.14
CA SER A 184 -3.31 2.85 9.48
C SER A 184 -2.35 3.12 8.33
N LEU A 185 -1.74 2.07 7.75
CA LEU A 185 -0.87 2.23 6.60
C LEU A 185 -1.66 2.76 5.39
N GLY A 186 -2.88 2.26 5.15
CA GLY A 186 -3.74 2.73 4.07
C GLY A 186 -4.01 4.23 4.12
N THR A 187 -4.22 4.80 5.31
CA THR A 187 -4.33 6.25 5.49
C THR A 187 -3.03 6.97 5.12
N MET A 188 -1.88 6.46 5.58
CA MET A 188 -0.57 7.04 5.24
C MET A 188 -0.30 7.00 3.73
N LEU A 189 -0.67 5.91 3.04
CA LEU A 189 -0.53 5.79 1.59
C LEU A 189 -1.44 6.76 0.84
N ASN A 190 -2.65 7.04 1.33
CA ASN A 190 -3.53 8.04 0.72
C ASN A 190 -2.94 9.45 0.83
N GLU A 191 -2.43 9.81 2.01
CA GLU A 191 -1.76 11.09 2.20
C GLU A 191 -0.53 11.22 1.29
N LEU A 192 0.30 10.18 1.24
CA LEU A 192 1.47 10.13 0.37
C LEU A 192 1.07 10.20 -1.12
N GLY A 193 0.00 9.50 -1.51
CA GLY A 193 -0.55 9.51 -2.86
C GLY A 193 -1.04 10.89 -3.29
N SER A 194 -1.65 11.65 -2.37
CA SER A 194 -2.05 13.04 -2.64
C SER A 194 -0.84 13.93 -2.94
N GLU A 195 0.25 13.79 -2.18
CA GLU A 195 1.49 14.54 -2.45
C GLU A 195 2.16 14.08 -3.76
N ALA A 196 2.16 12.77 -4.03
CA ALA A 196 2.67 12.19 -5.27
C ALA A 196 1.90 12.73 -6.49
N GLN A 197 0.57 12.81 -6.39
CA GLN A 197 -0.29 13.38 -7.42
C GLN A 197 0.03 14.85 -7.68
N ALA A 198 0.28 15.64 -6.64
CA ALA A 198 0.69 17.04 -6.80
C ALA A 198 2.03 17.17 -7.55
N ILE A 199 2.99 16.29 -7.26
CA ILE A 199 4.27 16.22 -7.99
C ILE A 199 4.05 15.80 -9.45
N LEU A 200 3.20 14.80 -9.72
CA LEU A 200 2.86 14.39 -11.08
C LEU A 200 2.24 15.55 -11.86
N THR A 201 1.24 16.23 -11.30
CA THR A 201 0.60 17.38 -11.95
C THR A 201 1.59 18.51 -12.23
N ASN A 202 2.49 18.82 -11.29
CA ASN A 202 3.52 19.84 -11.48
C ASN A 202 4.51 19.48 -12.60
N THR A 203 4.93 18.22 -12.66
CA THR A 203 5.97 17.75 -13.59
C THR A 203 5.44 17.40 -14.97
N SER A 204 4.15 17.08 -15.11
CA SER A 204 3.50 16.72 -16.39
C SER A 204 3.56 17.83 -17.43
N ALA A 205 3.57 19.10 -17.01
CA ALA A 205 3.66 20.24 -17.92
C ALA A 205 5.11 20.56 -18.35
N THR A 206 6.10 19.93 -17.72
CA THR A 206 7.53 20.21 -17.96
C THR A 206 8.04 19.27 -19.05
N ARG A 207 8.74 19.84 -20.06
CA ARG A 207 9.35 19.07 -21.14
C ARG A 207 10.44 18.12 -20.57
N PRO A 208 10.55 16.87 -21.06
CA PRO A 208 11.64 15.98 -20.66
C PRO A 208 13.01 16.54 -21.05
N PRO A 209 13.96 16.67 -20.10
CA PRO A 209 15.28 17.23 -20.37
C PRO A 209 16.09 16.38 -21.36
N GLU A 210 15.77 15.09 -21.49
CA GLU A 210 16.39 14.21 -22.48
C GLU A 210 16.02 14.55 -23.94
N GLN A 211 15.05 15.44 -24.16
CA GLN A 211 14.73 15.93 -25.50
C GLN A 211 15.52 17.17 -25.93
N ASP A 212 16.23 17.81 -25.00
CA ASP A 212 17.03 19.01 -25.27
C ASP A 212 18.51 18.68 -25.55
N ASN A 213 18.88 17.39 -25.55
CA ASN A 213 20.21 16.87 -25.87
C ASN A 213 20.25 16.16 -27.23
#